data_AF-A0A8S3W5H8-F1
#
_entry.id   AF-A0A8S3W5H8-F1
#
_cell.length_a   1.000
_cell.length_b   1.000
_cell.length_c   1.000
_cell.angle_alpha   90.00
_cell.angle_beta   90.00
_cell.angle_gamma   90.00
#
_symmetry.space_group_name_H-M   'P 1'
#
loop_
_entity.id
_entity.type
_entity.pdbx_description
1 polymer ?
#
loop_
_entity_poly.entity_id
_entity_poly.type
_entity_poly.pdbx_seq_one_letter_code
_entity_poly.pdbx_strand_id
1 'polypeptide(L)'
;MKHKGKGGRPTKTKKGRPKVSELSRSEQLREAAARYRQKHPEKRRETVELYNSLHPGANRPSVAQYSASHPEVNRAAVARYNAAHPEVNQAAVSRYRALHPEVNQAAVCRYRASHPEVNRQNLARKRSTDKLKFKGNIETITRVLTTKLKDRLESEKIVKWTLDNRQRTLEDLNKTANKLKEKIVAALEKLKICPESTDIKDKFEAFLGKSEHRSNQEPFYSEQSYKVYEDKEKPIEIDDSGKAKTFTNVKKMSKSLTWSCSDSLCVLNDGIVLKLNYLNLKIYSMSVETGKLQENINFINNVKSHFPHLRTIIREIYQIHSDCKLLLDIDDSWASGNVDKLMELGKQPTVGSAIVGRTPDSEIVEDEIIKSNKVAFKLFSKKKCRHTETGLYVVQ
;
A
#
# COMPACT_ATOMS: atom_id res chain seq x y z
N MET A 1 -68.39 75.54 -69.75
CA MET A 1 -68.70 74.31 -70.51
C MET A 1 -67.48 73.89 -71.33
N LYS A 2 -66.85 72.74 -71.05
CA LYS A 2 -65.96 72.03 -72.00
C LYS A 2 -66.05 70.51 -71.77
N HIS A 3 -66.24 69.77 -72.86
CA HIS A 3 -66.58 68.35 -72.94
C HIS A 3 -65.44 67.39 -72.55
N LYS A 4 -65.82 66.23 -71.97
CA LYS A 4 -64.96 65.07 -71.71
C LYS A 4 -64.82 64.20 -72.96
N GLY A 5 -63.59 63.91 -73.38
CA GLY A 5 -63.26 62.87 -74.37
C GLY A 5 -63.02 61.51 -73.70
N LYS A 6 -63.60 60.44 -74.25
CA LYS A 6 -63.45 59.04 -73.79
C LYS A 6 -62.17 58.43 -74.36
N GLY A 7 -61.28 57.91 -73.51
CA GLY A 7 -60.07 57.17 -73.91
C GLY A 7 -60.27 55.65 -73.81
N GLY A 8 -59.94 54.93 -74.89
CA GLY A 8 -60.08 53.48 -75.05
C GLY A 8 -59.05 52.64 -74.27
N ARG A 9 -59.34 51.33 -74.18
CA ARG A 9 -58.69 50.34 -73.30
C ARG A 9 -57.36 49.82 -73.88
N PRO A 10 -56.23 49.79 -73.13
CA PRO A 10 -54.96 49.26 -73.62
C PRO A 10 -54.88 47.73 -73.55
N THR A 11 -54.34 47.11 -74.61
CA THR A 11 -54.04 45.68 -74.73
C THR A 11 -52.74 45.31 -73.99
N LYS A 12 -52.76 44.20 -73.24
CA LYS A 12 -51.60 43.72 -72.46
C LYS A 12 -50.73 42.76 -73.28
N THR A 13 -49.46 43.11 -73.49
CA THR A 13 -48.41 42.21 -73.98
C THR A 13 -47.75 41.44 -72.83
N LYS A 14 -47.57 40.11 -72.99
CA LYS A 14 -46.91 39.24 -72.00
C LYS A 14 -45.40 39.48 -71.99
N LYS A 15 -44.86 39.97 -70.86
CA LYS A 15 -43.41 40.06 -70.62
C LYS A 15 -42.83 38.66 -70.39
N GLY A 16 -41.81 38.30 -71.18
CA GLY A 16 -41.06 37.04 -71.03
C GLY A 16 -40.23 37.00 -69.74
N ARG A 17 -39.99 35.77 -69.24
CA ARG A 17 -39.32 35.50 -67.96
C ARG A 17 -37.81 35.83 -68.03
N PRO A 18 -37.22 36.53 -67.04
CA PRO A 18 -35.80 36.86 -67.03
C PRO A 18 -34.91 35.61 -66.95
N LYS A 19 -33.79 35.59 -67.70
CA LYS A 19 -32.72 34.58 -67.55
C LYS A 19 -32.00 34.81 -66.22
N VAL A 20 -31.89 33.77 -65.39
CA VAL A 20 -31.38 33.86 -64.02
C VAL A 20 -29.98 33.23 -63.94
N SER A 21 -29.00 34.03 -63.50
CA SER A 21 -27.61 33.72 -63.10
C SER A 21 -26.62 33.19 -64.15
N GLU A 22 -25.42 33.78 -64.16
CA GLU A 22 -24.25 33.42 -65.00
C GLU A 22 -23.53 32.15 -64.54
N LEU A 23 -23.86 31.63 -63.35
CA LEU A 23 -23.25 30.41 -62.82
C LEU A 23 -23.63 29.21 -63.67
N SER A 24 -22.68 28.31 -63.87
CA SER A 24 -22.99 27.02 -64.49
C SER A 24 -24.06 26.31 -63.65
N ARG A 25 -24.98 25.60 -64.32
CA ARG A 25 -26.03 24.81 -63.65
C ARG A 25 -25.45 23.87 -62.60
N SER A 26 -24.24 23.35 -62.81
CA SER A 26 -23.55 22.48 -61.85
C SER A 26 -23.16 23.21 -60.55
N GLU A 27 -22.74 24.47 -60.63
CA GLU A 27 -22.36 25.29 -59.47
C GLU A 27 -23.59 25.70 -58.68
N GLN A 28 -24.67 26.10 -59.36
CA GLN A 28 -25.96 26.41 -58.73
C GLN A 28 -26.47 25.21 -57.92
N LEU A 29 -26.33 23.99 -58.44
CA LEU A 29 -26.72 22.76 -57.75
C LEU A 29 -25.80 22.45 -56.55
N ARG A 30 -24.48 22.65 -56.67
CA ARG A 30 -23.55 22.47 -55.53
C ARG A 30 -23.86 23.44 -54.41
N GLU A 31 -24.11 24.71 -54.74
CA GLU A 31 -24.41 25.73 -53.74
C GLU A 31 -25.76 25.48 -53.07
N ALA A 32 -26.79 25.12 -53.85
CA ALA A 32 -28.08 24.72 -53.30
C ALA A 32 -27.95 23.52 -52.36
N ALA A 33 -27.15 22.50 -52.73
CA ALA A 33 -26.88 21.35 -51.89
C ALA A 33 -26.11 21.72 -50.61
N ALA A 34 -25.12 22.61 -50.70
CA ALA A 34 -24.38 23.10 -49.53
C ALA A 34 -25.30 23.86 -48.56
N ARG A 35 -26.13 24.78 -49.08
CA ARG A 35 -27.13 25.52 -48.30
C ARG A 35 -28.15 24.58 -47.65
N TYR A 36 -28.60 23.56 -48.37
CA TYR A 36 -29.51 22.54 -47.83
C TYR A 36 -28.86 21.75 -46.68
N ARG A 37 -27.60 21.30 -46.85
CA ARG A 37 -26.86 20.60 -45.79
C ARG A 37 -26.67 21.44 -44.53
N GLN A 38 -26.45 22.74 -44.70
CA GLN A 38 -26.28 23.66 -43.57
C GLN A 38 -27.60 23.90 -42.83
N LYS A 39 -28.73 24.00 -43.55
CA LYS A 39 -30.06 24.18 -42.95
C LYS A 39 -30.66 22.92 -42.33
N HIS A 40 -30.22 21.73 -42.77
CA HIS A 40 -30.76 20.44 -42.31
C HIS A 40 -29.66 19.51 -41.78
N PRO A 41 -29.02 19.84 -40.64
CA PRO A 41 -27.95 19.03 -40.06
C PRO A 41 -28.43 17.65 -39.60
N GLU A 42 -29.69 17.53 -39.15
CA GLU A 42 -30.26 16.27 -38.64
C GLU A 42 -30.49 15.24 -39.76
N LYS A 43 -31.16 15.61 -40.85
CA LYS A 43 -31.31 14.74 -42.04
C LYS A 43 -29.96 14.28 -42.59
N ARG A 44 -28.93 15.13 -42.50
CA ARG A 44 -27.56 14.75 -42.88
C ARG A 44 -26.98 13.70 -41.92
N ARG A 45 -27.19 13.82 -40.61
CA ARG A 45 -26.75 12.80 -39.64
C ARG A 45 -27.47 11.48 -39.88
N GLU A 46 -28.79 11.50 -40.01
CA GLU A 46 -29.61 10.31 -40.27
C GLU A 46 -29.17 9.59 -41.54
N THR A 47 -28.97 10.31 -42.64
CA THR A 47 -28.51 9.71 -43.91
C THR A 47 -27.11 9.12 -43.81
N VAL A 48 -26.20 9.75 -43.07
CA VAL A 48 -24.84 9.23 -42.82
C VAL A 48 -24.89 7.99 -41.91
N GLU A 49 -25.71 8.01 -40.86
CA GLU A 49 -25.91 6.88 -39.95
C GLU A 49 -26.52 5.69 -40.68
N LEU A 50 -27.58 5.91 -41.47
CA LEU A 50 -28.19 4.89 -42.31
C LEU A 50 -27.16 4.30 -43.29
N TYR A 51 -26.40 5.14 -43.98
CA TYR A 51 -25.36 4.67 -44.89
C TYR A 51 -24.28 3.84 -44.18
N ASN A 52 -23.80 4.30 -43.02
CA ASN A 52 -22.81 3.59 -42.21
C ASN A 52 -23.35 2.26 -41.67
N SER A 53 -24.63 2.20 -41.30
CA SER A 53 -25.28 0.99 -40.82
C SER A 53 -25.41 -0.07 -41.91
N LEU A 54 -25.71 0.35 -43.15
CA LEU A 54 -25.84 -0.53 -44.30
C LEU A 54 -24.46 -0.94 -44.88
N HIS A 55 -23.42 -0.13 -44.67
CA HIS A 55 -22.08 -0.36 -45.21
C HIS A 55 -20.97 -0.23 -44.15
N PRO A 56 -20.97 -1.09 -43.11
CA PRO A 56 -20.02 -0.99 -41.99
C PRO A 56 -18.54 -1.14 -42.40
N GLY A 57 -18.28 -1.70 -43.59
CA GLY A 57 -16.94 -1.91 -44.15
C GLY A 57 -16.49 -0.88 -45.19
N ALA A 58 -17.36 0.00 -45.71
CA ALA A 58 -16.98 0.89 -46.82
C ALA A 58 -16.12 2.07 -46.38
N ASN A 59 -16.42 2.65 -45.21
CA ASN A 59 -15.73 3.86 -44.72
C ASN A 59 -14.48 3.54 -43.89
N ARG A 60 -14.41 2.35 -43.27
CA ARG A 60 -13.28 1.97 -42.40
C ARG A 60 -11.93 1.93 -43.14
N PRO A 61 -11.80 1.34 -44.35
CA PRO A 61 -10.54 1.29 -45.08
C PRO A 61 -10.07 2.68 -45.50
N SER A 62 -10.98 3.52 -46.01
CA SER A 62 -10.64 4.89 -46.43
C SER A 62 -10.22 5.76 -45.25
N VAL A 63 -10.90 5.66 -44.11
CA VAL A 63 -10.50 6.36 -42.87
C VAL A 63 -9.15 5.83 -42.38
N ALA A 64 -8.93 4.52 -42.36
CA ALA A 64 -7.65 3.94 -41.96
C ALA A 64 -6.50 4.38 -42.87
N GLN A 65 -6.71 4.37 -44.19
CA GLN A 65 -5.74 4.84 -45.18
C GLN A 65 -5.45 6.34 -45.03
N TYR A 66 -6.48 7.14 -44.79
CA TYR A 66 -6.33 8.57 -44.53
C TYR A 66 -5.55 8.82 -43.24
N SER A 67 -5.90 8.15 -42.14
CA SER A 67 -5.19 8.25 -40.87
C SER A 67 -3.73 7.80 -40.95
N ALA A 68 -3.43 6.78 -41.77
CA ALA A 68 -2.07 6.30 -41.99
C ALA A 68 -1.24 7.29 -42.83
N SER A 69 -1.84 7.90 -43.86
CA SER A 69 -1.17 8.89 -44.71
C SER A 69 -1.06 10.28 -44.07
N HIS A 70 -1.93 10.61 -43.10
CA HIS A 70 -1.97 11.91 -42.41
C HIS A 70 -1.92 11.75 -40.89
N PRO A 71 -0.82 11.22 -40.32
CA PRO A 71 -0.72 10.92 -38.90
C PRO A 71 -0.81 12.18 -38.02
N GLU A 72 -0.32 13.33 -38.52
CA GLU A 72 -0.35 14.59 -37.78
C GLU A 72 -1.77 15.14 -37.61
N VAL A 73 -2.58 15.11 -38.67
CA VAL A 73 -3.99 15.55 -38.64
C VAL A 73 -4.77 14.67 -37.65
N ASN A 74 -4.53 13.36 -37.68
CA ASN A 74 -5.16 12.43 -36.76
C ASN A 74 -4.74 12.68 -35.30
N ARG A 75 -3.44 12.84 -35.03
CA ARG A 75 -2.94 13.18 -33.68
C ARG A 75 -3.55 14.48 -33.15
N ALA A 76 -3.62 15.51 -33.99
CA ALA A 76 -4.21 16.79 -33.62
C ALA A 76 -5.71 16.66 -33.32
N ALA A 77 -6.45 15.91 -34.13
CA ALA A 77 -7.88 15.65 -33.89
C ALA A 77 -8.11 14.88 -32.58
N VAL A 78 -7.33 13.82 -32.32
CA VAL A 78 -7.38 13.06 -31.06
C VAL A 78 -7.01 13.93 -29.87
N ALA A 79 -5.96 14.75 -29.97
CA ALA A 79 -5.56 15.66 -28.90
C ALA A 79 -6.66 16.68 -28.58
N ARG A 80 -7.29 17.27 -29.59
CA ARG A 80 -8.44 18.18 -29.42
C ARG A 80 -9.63 17.49 -28.76
N TYR A 81 -9.94 16.27 -29.18
CA TYR A 81 -11.02 15.48 -28.59
C TYR A 81 -10.74 15.18 -27.11
N ASN A 82 -9.52 14.73 -26.79
CA ASN A 82 -9.12 14.44 -25.41
C ASN A 82 -9.13 15.68 -24.51
N ALA A 83 -8.79 16.85 -25.06
CA ALA A 83 -8.85 18.12 -24.33
C ALA A 83 -10.31 18.57 -24.09
N ALA A 84 -11.20 18.37 -25.07
CA ALA A 84 -12.62 18.70 -24.94
C ALA A 84 -13.40 17.71 -24.05
N HIS A 85 -12.95 16.44 -23.97
CA HIS A 85 -13.62 15.36 -23.25
C HIS A 85 -12.66 14.61 -22.30
N PRO A 86 -12.11 15.28 -21.27
CA PRO A 86 -11.13 14.67 -20.38
C PRO A 86 -11.71 13.47 -19.61
N GLU A 87 -12.98 13.51 -19.25
CA GLU A 87 -13.67 12.43 -18.51
C GLU A 87 -13.76 11.13 -19.31
N VAL A 88 -14.07 11.22 -20.61
CA VAL A 88 -14.17 10.05 -21.50
C VAL A 88 -12.80 9.37 -21.62
N ASN A 89 -11.75 10.17 -21.81
CA ASN A 89 -10.38 9.66 -21.89
C ASN A 89 -9.93 9.05 -20.55
N GLN A 90 -10.20 9.71 -19.41
CA GLN A 90 -9.90 9.17 -18.09
C GLN A 90 -10.62 7.84 -17.83
N ALA A 91 -11.92 7.75 -18.17
CA ALA A 91 -12.69 6.53 -18.01
C ALA A 91 -12.19 5.40 -18.93
N ALA A 92 -11.78 5.71 -20.16
CA ALA A 92 -11.18 4.75 -21.08
C ALA A 92 -9.82 4.24 -20.56
N VAL A 93 -8.94 5.13 -20.11
CA VAL A 93 -7.63 4.77 -19.53
C VAL A 93 -7.80 3.95 -18.26
N SER A 94 -8.72 4.33 -17.38
CA SER A 94 -9.00 3.59 -16.14
C SER A 94 -9.52 2.18 -16.43
N ARG A 95 -10.46 2.03 -17.38
CA ARG A 95 -10.94 0.71 -17.83
C ARG A 95 -9.81 -0.13 -18.41
N TYR A 96 -8.97 0.45 -19.26
CA TYR A 96 -7.83 -0.25 -19.84
C TYR A 96 -6.85 -0.72 -18.76
N ARG A 97 -6.53 0.13 -17.78
CA ARG A 97 -5.65 -0.24 -16.65
C ARG A 97 -6.23 -1.37 -15.80
N ALA A 98 -7.54 -1.38 -15.59
CA ALA A 98 -8.21 -2.43 -14.83
C ALA A 98 -8.21 -3.77 -15.57
N LEU A 99 -8.40 -3.76 -16.89
CA LEU A 99 -8.38 -4.97 -17.74
C LEU A 99 -6.96 -5.50 -18.00
N HIS A 100 -5.95 -4.63 -17.97
CA HIS A 100 -4.56 -4.98 -18.30
C HIS A 100 -3.57 -4.50 -17.22
N PRO A 101 -3.65 -5.05 -15.99
CA PRO A 101 -2.79 -4.65 -14.89
C PRO A 101 -1.31 -4.91 -15.17
N GLU A 102 -0.97 -6.03 -15.80
CA GLU A 102 0.41 -6.42 -16.12
C GLU A 102 1.09 -5.44 -17.09
N VAL A 103 0.37 -5.02 -18.14
CA VAL A 103 0.87 -4.05 -19.13
C VAL A 103 1.14 -2.71 -18.48
N ASN A 104 0.21 -2.25 -17.62
CA ASN A 104 0.38 -0.99 -16.89
C ASN A 104 1.56 -1.07 -15.90
N GLN A 105 1.70 -2.19 -15.19
CA GLN A 105 2.82 -2.38 -14.26
C GLN A 105 4.16 -2.40 -15.00
N ALA A 106 4.26 -3.13 -16.11
CA ALA A 106 5.47 -3.17 -16.94
C ALA A 106 5.82 -1.78 -17.52
N ALA A 107 4.81 -1.00 -17.94
CA ALA A 107 5.02 0.37 -18.40
C ALA A 107 5.53 1.28 -17.28
N VAL A 108 4.93 1.22 -16.09
CA VAL A 108 5.37 2.00 -14.92
C VAL A 108 6.79 1.61 -14.49
N CYS A 109 7.13 0.32 -14.47
CA CYS A 109 8.48 -0.16 -14.16
C CYS A 109 9.50 0.37 -15.16
N ARG A 110 9.21 0.28 -16.47
CA ARG A 110 10.09 0.82 -17.52
C ARG A 110 10.27 2.34 -17.39
N TYR A 111 9.19 3.08 -17.10
CA TYR A 111 9.26 4.52 -16.89
C TYR A 111 10.14 4.89 -15.69
N ARG A 112 9.97 4.20 -14.56
CA ARG A 112 10.81 4.42 -13.36
C ARG A 112 12.28 4.10 -13.60
N ALA A 113 12.57 3.05 -14.38
CA ALA A 113 13.93 2.66 -14.72
C ALA A 113 14.61 3.69 -15.65
N SER A 114 13.88 4.22 -16.63
CA SER A 114 14.43 5.22 -17.56
C SER A 114 14.47 6.65 -17.01
N HIS A 115 13.68 6.96 -15.98
CA HIS A 115 13.60 8.30 -15.38
C HIS A 115 13.84 8.26 -13.85
N PRO A 116 15.03 7.83 -13.39
CA PRO A 116 15.31 7.67 -11.97
C PRO A 116 15.23 8.99 -11.19
N GLU A 117 15.64 10.11 -11.80
CA GLU A 117 15.64 11.42 -11.15
C GLU A 117 14.23 11.99 -10.97
N VAL A 118 13.36 11.87 -11.98
CA VAL A 118 11.93 12.25 -11.87
C VAL A 118 11.25 11.42 -10.79
N ASN A 119 11.54 10.11 -10.73
CA ASN A 119 11.01 9.25 -9.68
C ASN A 119 11.52 9.67 -8.28
N ARG A 120 12.80 10.01 -8.14
CA ARG A 120 13.39 10.51 -6.90
C ARG A 120 12.73 11.82 -6.45
N GLN A 121 12.54 12.78 -7.35
CA GLN A 121 11.90 14.06 -7.06
C GLN A 121 10.43 13.89 -6.66
N ASN A 122 9.68 13.03 -7.36
CA ASN A 122 8.30 12.73 -6.99
C ASN A 122 8.20 12.08 -5.60
N LEU A 123 9.10 11.15 -5.28
CA LEU A 123 9.18 10.57 -3.94
C LEU A 123 9.57 11.61 -2.88
N ALA A 124 10.50 12.51 -3.19
CA ALA A 124 10.89 13.60 -2.29
C ALA A 124 9.73 14.57 -2.03
N ARG A 125 8.98 14.95 -3.08
CA ARG A 125 7.78 15.79 -2.99
C ARG A 125 6.67 15.11 -2.20
N LYS A 126 6.45 13.81 -2.41
CA LYS A 126 5.49 13.04 -1.60
C LYS A 126 5.88 13.04 -0.12
N ARG A 127 7.16 12.79 0.17
CA ARG A 127 7.69 12.87 1.55
C ARG A 127 7.51 14.27 2.16
N SER A 128 7.71 15.34 1.41
CA SER A 128 7.52 16.70 1.93
C SER A 128 6.05 17.03 2.19
N THR A 129 5.13 16.61 1.31
CA THR A 129 3.68 16.77 1.56
C THR A 129 3.22 15.96 2.77
N ASP A 130 3.74 14.75 2.95
CA ASP A 130 3.41 13.90 4.09
C ASP A 130 3.95 14.51 5.39
N LYS A 131 5.16 15.09 5.38
CA LYS A 131 5.71 15.86 6.51
C LYS A 131 4.86 17.07 6.90
N LEU A 132 4.30 17.80 5.91
CA LEU A 132 3.45 18.97 6.17
C LEU A 132 2.12 18.58 6.82
N LYS A 133 1.46 17.53 6.32
CA LYS A 133 0.24 16.97 6.94
C LYS A 133 0.51 16.52 8.38
N PHE A 134 1.65 15.87 8.58
CA PHE A 134 2.08 15.42 9.88
C PHE A 134 2.31 16.59 10.86
N LYS A 135 2.95 17.67 10.41
CA LYS A 135 3.17 18.89 11.22
C LYS A 135 1.85 19.55 11.68
N GLY A 136 0.85 19.65 10.80
CA GLY A 136 -0.47 20.19 11.16
C GLY A 136 -1.17 19.37 12.25
N ASN A 137 -1.02 18.03 12.20
CA ASN A 137 -1.54 17.15 13.24
C ASN A 137 -0.79 17.33 14.58
N ILE A 138 0.53 17.51 14.56
CA ILE A 138 1.34 17.76 15.77
C ILE A 138 0.86 19.00 16.51
N GLU A 139 0.65 20.12 15.82
CA GLU A 139 0.23 21.37 16.47
C GLU A 139 -1.17 21.21 17.11
N THR A 140 -2.07 20.52 16.43
CA THR A 140 -3.42 20.21 16.93
C THR A 140 -3.36 19.35 18.19
N ILE A 141 -2.56 18.28 18.17
CA ILE A 141 -2.42 17.34 19.29
C ILE A 141 -1.69 17.98 20.46
N THR A 142 -0.64 18.77 20.20
CA THR A 142 0.05 19.57 21.23
C THR A 142 -0.93 20.52 21.92
N ARG A 143 -1.84 21.15 21.18
CA ARG A 143 -2.87 22.03 21.75
C ARG A 143 -3.84 21.26 22.64
N VAL A 144 -4.35 20.11 22.18
CA VAL A 144 -5.25 19.24 22.97
C VAL A 144 -4.56 18.74 24.24
N LEU A 145 -3.32 18.28 24.15
CA LEU A 145 -2.50 17.87 25.29
C LEU A 145 -2.30 19.02 26.28
N THR A 146 -1.96 20.22 25.79
CA THR A 146 -1.74 21.39 26.64
C THR A 146 -3.01 21.76 27.40
N THR A 147 -4.19 21.64 26.79
CA THR A 147 -5.46 21.88 27.49
C THR A 147 -5.76 20.85 28.58
N LYS A 148 -5.36 19.60 28.39
CA LYS A 148 -5.58 18.53 29.39
C LYS A 148 -4.58 18.56 30.53
N LEU A 149 -3.29 18.68 30.21
CA LEU A 149 -2.19 18.59 31.19
C LEU A 149 -1.93 19.92 31.90
N LYS A 150 -2.43 21.05 31.39
CA LYS A 150 -2.15 22.41 31.86
C LYS A 150 -0.66 22.79 31.87
N ASP A 151 0.20 21.92 31.33
CA ASP A 151 1.62 22.15 31.10
C ASP A 151 1.96 21.86 29.63
N ARG A 152 2.39 22.92 28.94
CA ARG A 152 2.82 22.86 27.54
C ARG A 152 4.11 22.06 27.38
N LEU A 153 5.05 22.18 28.32
CA LEU A 153 6.35 21.53 28.21
C LEU A 153 6.19 20.01 28.30
N GLU A 154 5.38 19.55 29.25
CA GLU A 154 5.07 18.12 29.40
C GLU A 154 4.32 17.56 28.18
N SER A 155 3.42 18.36 27.60
CA SER A 155 2.73 18.02 26.35
C SER A 155 3.71 17.85 25.17
N GLU A 156 4.68 18.77 25.02
CA GLU A 156 5.71 18.68 23.99
C GLU A 156 6.65 17.48 24.21
N LYS A 157 6.96 17.14 25.47
CA LYS A 157 7.75 15.95 25.82
C LYS A 157 7.04 14.66 25.40
N ILE A 158 5.75 14.50 25.72
CA ILE A 158 4.95 13.33 25.33
C ILE A 158 4.87 13.20 23.80
N VAL A 159 4.66 14.30 23.09
CA VAL A 159 4.64 14.32 21.61
C VAL A 159 5.98 13.86 21.04
N LYS A 160 7.09 14.45 21.48
CA LYS A 160 8.43 14.10 21.01
C LYS A 160 8.74 12.64 21.29
N TRP A 161 8.45 12.18 22.51
CA TRP A 161 8.66 10.80 22.92
C TRP A 161 7.86 9.84 22.04
N THR A 162 6.58 10.12 21.81
CA THR A 162 5.73 9.20 21.03
C THR A 162 6.19 9.14 19.58
N LEU A 163 6.67 10.26 19.04
CA LEU A 163 7.22 10.31 17.70
C LEU A 163 8.50 9.51 17.54
N ASP A 164 9.39 9.66 18.51
CA ASP A 164 10.62 8.90 18.58
C ASP A 164 10.33 7.40 18.74
N ASN A 165 9.38 7.03 19.60
CA ASN A 165 8.94 5.65 19.76
C ASN A 165 8.37 5.06 18.46
N ARG A 166 7.49 5.80 17.78
CA ARG A 166 6.94 5.41 16.47
C ARG A 166 8.03 5.19 15.44
N GLN A 167 9.01 6.10 15.37
CA GLN A 167 10.14 6.00 14.45
C GLN A 167 11.01 4.77 14.75
N ARG A 168 11.32 4.53 16.03
CA ARG A 168 12.05 3.33 16.46
C ARG A 168 11.29 2.03 16.12
N THR A 169 9.98 1.98 16.37
CA THR A 169 9.16 0.82 15.98
C THR A 169 9.17 0.59 14.47
N LEU A 170 9.15 1.66 13.65
CA LEU A 170 9.29 1.51 12.19
C LEU A 170 10.67 0.98 11.78
N GLU A 171 11.73 1.39 12.45
CA GLU A 171 13.08 0.89 12.19
C GLU A 171 13.21 -0.59 12.57
N ASP A 172 12.70 -0.97 13.74
CA ASP A 172 12.65 -2.36 14.20
C ASP A 172 11.79 -3.24 13.28
N LEU A 173 10.64 -2.74 12.84
CA LEU A 173 9.78 -3.41 11.85
C LEU A 173 10.54 -3.66 10.54
N ASN A 174 11.20 -2.64 9.99
CA ASN A 174 11.98 -2.77 8.75
C ASN A 174 13.14 -3.75 8.91
N LYS A 175 13.85 -3.70 10.03
CA LYS A 175 14.94 -4.63 10.35
C LYS A 175 14.45 -6.07 10.40
N THR A 176 13.33 -6.30 11.08
CA THR A 176 12.70 -7.63 11.22
C THR A 176 12.17 -8.13 9.88
N ALA A 177 11.53 -7.26 9.08
CA ALA A 177 11.07 -7.58 7.73
C ALA A 177 12.22 -7.96 6.78
N ASN A 178 13.35 -7.23 6.84
CA ASN A 178 14.53 -7.55 6.04
C ASN A 178 15.15 -8.89 6.46
N LYS A 179 15.27 -9.17 7.76
CA LYS A 179 15.72 -10.48 8.26
C LYS A 179 14.81 -11.61 7.80
N LEU A 180 13.49 -11.41 7.84
CA LEU A 180 12.53 -12.39 7.35
C LEU A 180 12.72 -12.64 5.86
N LYS A 181 12.87 -11.56 5.07
CA LYS A 181 13.12 -11.64 3.63
C LYS A 181 14.39 -12.42 3.32
N GLU A 182 15.51 -12.12 3.99
CA GLU A 182 16.78 -12.82 3.83
C GLU A 182 16.64 -14.32 4.12
N LYS A 183 15.95 -14.69 5.20
CA LYS A 183 15.70 -16.09 5.55
C LYS A 183 14.84 -16.82 4.51
N ILE A 184 13.80 -16.16 3.99
CA ILE A 184 12.95 -16.72 2.94
C ILE A 184 13.75 -16.90 1.65
N VAL A 185 14.54 -15.90 1.24
CA VAL A 185 15.38 -15.97 0.04
C VAL A 185 16.38 -17.12 0.15
N ALA A 186 17.08 -17.23 1.29
CA ALA A 186 18.03 -18.33 1.52
C ALA A 186 17.34 -19.71 1.48
N ALA A 187 16.12 -19.83 2.02
CA ALA A 187 15.35 -21.07 1.96
C ALA A 187 14.94 -21.43 0.52
N LEU A 188 14.59 -20.44 -0.30
CA LEU A 188 14.22 -20.63 -1.70
C LEU A 188 15.41 -20.94 -2.60
N GLU A 189 16.58 -20.37 -2.32
CA GLU A 189 17.82 -20.73 -3.01
C GLU A 189 18.16 -22.21 -2.80
N LYS A 190 17.97 -22.73 -1.57
CA LYS A 190 18.11 -24.17 -1.30
C LYS A 190 17.11 -25.01 -2.10
N LEU A 191 15.86 -24.55 -2.20
CA LEU A 191 14.81 -25.25 -2.96
C LEU A 191 15.12 -25.30 -4.46
N LYS A 192 15.76 -24.27 -5.04
CA LYS A 192 16.17 -24.25 -6.46
C LYS A 192 17.23 -25.29 -6.80
N ILE A 193 18.02 -25.74 -5.81
CA ILE A 193 19.04 -26.77 -6.00
C ILE A 193 18.41 -28.17 -6.08
N CYS A 194 17.19 -28.35 -5.58
CA CYS A 194 16.49 -29.63 -5.63
C CYS A 194 16.01 -29.95 -7.06
N PRO A 195 16.35 -31.14 -7.60
CA PRO A 195 15.78 -31.64 -8.85
C PRO A 195 14.24 -31.62 -8.87
N GLU A 196 13.66 -31.45 -10.06
CA GLU A 196 12.19 -31.46 -10.21
C GLU A 196 11.58 -32.81 -9.76
N SER A 197 12.29 -33.92 -9.98
CA SER A 197 11.90 -35.28 -9.58
C SER A 197 12.05 -35.58 -8.09
N THR A 198 12.63 -34.65 -7.30
CA THR A 198 12.84 -34.86 -5.87
C THR A 198 11.51 -34.95 -5.12
N ASP A 199 11.45 -35.92 -4.20
CA ASP A 199 10.28 -36.15 -3.36
C ASP A 199 9.90 -34.87 -2.60
N ILE A 200 8.62 -34.73 -2.32
CA ILE A 200 8.12 -33.54 -1.66
C ILE A 200 8.71 -33.42 -0.25
N LYS A 201 8.94 -34.53 0.47
CA LYS A 201 9.57 -34.54 1.80
C LYS A 201 10.97 -33.93 1.76
N ASP A 202 11.79 -34.33 0.79
CA ASP A 202 13.15 -33.81 0.59
C ASP A 202 13.16 -32.31 0.25
N LYS A 203 12.19 -31.85 -0.57
CA LYS A 203 12.01 -30.42 -0.85
C LYS A 203 11.62 -29.64 0.42
N PHE A 204 10.81 -30.23 1.30
CA PHE A 204 10.48 -29.64 2.58
C PHE A 204 11.67 -29.59 3.53
N GLU A 205 12.47 -30.65 3.61
CA GLU A 205 13.70 -30.65 4.42
C GLU A 205 14.73 -29.64 3.90
N ALA A 206 14.84 -29.48 2.57
CA ALA A 206 15.68 -28.45 1.98
C ALA A 206 15.20 -27.02 2.32
N PHE A 207 13.88 -26.80 2.33
CA PHE A 207 13.27 -25.49 2.59
C PHE A 207 13.25 -25.13 4.08
N LEU A 208 12.85 -26.07 4.96
CA LEU A 208 12.59 -25.85 6.39
C LEU A 208 13.67 -26.42 7.32
N GLY A 209 14.68 -27.08 6.75
CA GLY A 209 15.63 -27.89 7.49
C GLY A 209 15.06 -29.26 7.85
N LYS A 210 15.93 -30.15 8.33
CA LYS A 210 15.52 -31.46 8.84
C LYS A 210 14.49 -31.31 9.95
N SER A 211 13.50 -32.20 9.93
CA SER A 211 12.48 -32.26 10.98
C SER A 211 13.12 -32.79 12.27
N GLU A 212 13.38 -31.89 13.21
CA GLU A 212 14.05 -32.18 14.48
C GLU A 212 13.26 -31.58 15.63
N HIS A 213 13.03 -32.39 16.66
CA HIS A 213 12.48 -31.94 17.93
C HIS A 213 13.60 -31.60 18.90
N ARG A 214 13.31 -30.70 19.85
CA ARG A 214 14.23 -30.42 20.97
C ARG A 214 13.49 -30.48 22.29
N SER A 215 14.14 -31.03 23.31
CA SER A 215 13.54 -31.22 24.64
C SER A 215 13.07 -29.92 25.28
N ASN A 216 13.73 -28.79 25.00
CA ASN A 216 13.36 -27.47 25.52
C ASN A 216 12.29 -26.75 24.69
N GLN A 217 11.75 -27.38 23.65
CA GLN A 217 10.86 -26.73 22.66
C GLN A 217 9.50 -27.42 22.54
N GLU A 218 9.32 -28.58 23.18
CA GLU A 218 8.06 -29.31 23.21
C GLU A 218 7.33 -29.07 24.54
N PRO A 219 6.08 -28.56 24.52
CA PRO A 219 5.32 -28.35 25.75
C PRO A 219 5.02 -29.65 26.51
N PHE A 220 5.12 -30.81 25.83
CA PHE A 220 4.83 -32.13 26.38
C PHE A 220 6.01 -32.77 27.12
N TYR A 221 7.23 -32.19 27.06
CA TYR A 221 8.40 -32.76 27.73
C TYR A 221 8.46 -32.53 29.25
N SER A 222 7.54 -31.72 29.80
CA SER A 222 7.40 -31.56 31.25
C SER A 222 6.64 -32.72 31.92
N GLU A 223 6.00 -33.61 31.15
CA GLU A 223 5.40 -34.81 31.70
C GLU A 223 6.51 -35.86 31.96
N GLN A 224 6.61 -36.34 33.19
CA GLN A 224 7.61 -37.32 33.67
C GLN A 224 7.54 -38.71 32.97
N SER A 225 6.70 -38.85 31.95
CA SER A 225 6.35 -40.11 31.29
C SER A 225 7.08 -40.35 29.97
N TYR A 226 7.70 -39.35 29.34
CA TYR A 226 8.42 -39.55 28.08
C TYR A 226 9.83 -40.09 28.34
N LYS A 227 10.01 -41.39 28.07
CA LYS A 227 11.31 -42.04 28.09
C LYS A 227 12.07 -41.77 26.79
N VAL A 228 13.29 -41.29 26.95
CA VAL A 228 14.28 -41.19 25.89
C VAL A 228 14.68 -42.62 25.49
N TYR A 229 14.41 -43.00 24.24
CA TYR A 229 14.92 -44.23 23.63
C TYR A 229 16.34 -43.96 23.13
N GLU A 230 17.33 -44.21 23.98
CA GLU A 230 18.69 -44.45 23.53
C GLU A 230 18.79 -45.95 23.23
N ASP A 231 19.08 -46.28 21.97
CA ASP A 231 19.19 -47.61 21.36
C ASP A 231 17.88 -48.36 21.04
N LYS A 232 17.72 -48.66 19.74
CA LYS A 232 16.57 -49.35 19.14
C LYS A 232 16.48 -50.86 19.48
N GLU A 233 17.32 -51.40 20.35
CA GLU A 233 17.44 -52.87 20.48
C GLU A 233 17.32 -53.44 21.91
N LYS A 234 17.13 -52.62 22.96
CA LYS A 234 16.97 -53.17 24.32
C LYS A 234 15.51 -53.07 24.79
N PRO A 235 14.84 -54.20 25.07
CA PRO A 235 13.49 -54.18 25.64
C PRO A 235 13.52 -53.51 27.01
N ILE A 236 12.51 -52.69 27.28
CA ILE A 236 12.35 -51.99 28.54
C ILE A 236 12.12 -53.04 29.63
N GLU A 237 13.01 -53.12 30.63
CA GLU A 237 12.75 -53.88 31.84
C GLU A 237 11.64 -53.19 32.65
N ILE A 238 10.47 -53.82 32.64
CA ILE A 238 9.34 -53.47 33.50
C ILE A 238 9.51 -54.26 34.79
N ASP A 239 9.41 -53.59 35.93
CA ASP A 239 9.39 -54.26 37.22
C ASP A 239 8.09 -55.06 37.41
N ASP A 240 8.07 -55.93 38.42
CA ASP A 240 6.93 -56.79 38.72
C ASP A 240 5.66 -56.00 39.11
N SER A 241 5.75 -54.67 39.26
CA SER A 241 4.63 -53.77 39.53
C SER A 241 4.04 -53.11 38.26
N GLY A 242 4.55 -53.48 37.07
CA GLY A 242 4.13 -52.88 35.81
C GLY A 242 4.73 -51.50 35.56
N LYS A 243 5.68 -51.06 36.38
CA LYS A 243 6.37 -49.78 36.22
C LYS A 243 7.73 -49.99 35.59
N ALA A 244 8.12 -49.01 34.80
CA ALA A 244 9.45 -48.91 34.28
C ALA A 244 10.49 -48.80 35.41
N LYS A 245 11.53 -49.63 35.43
CA LYS A 245 12.69 -49.35 36.28
C LYS A 245 13.23 -47.96 35.94
N THR A 246 13.10 -47.03 36.87
CA THR A 246 13.54 -45.64 36.73
C THR A 246 15.05 -45.59 36.50
N PHE A 247 15.47 -45.03 35.37
CA PHE A 247 16.86 -44.69 35.11
C PHE A 247 17.35 -43.73 36.20
N THR A 248 18.42 -44.12 36.88
CA THR A 248 19.05 -43.33 37.93
C THR A 248 19.52 -41.97 37.40
N ASN A 249 19.01 -40.91 38.03
CA ASN A 249 19.54 -39.53 38.02
C ASN A 249 20.33 -39.11 36.77
N VAL A 250 19.61 -38.59 35.76
CA VAL A 250 20.19 -37.79 34.67
C VAL A 250 20.70 -36.47 35.27
N LYS A 251 21.85 -36.51 35.94
CA LYS A 251 22.56 -35.33 36.44
C LYS A 251 22.94 -34.46 35.24
N LYS A 252 22.30 -33.28 35.13
CA LYS A 252 22.72 -32.13 34.31
C LYS A 252 23.33 -32.49 32.95
N MET A 253 22.55 -33.10 32.05
CA MET A 253 22.91 -33.02 30.63
C MET A 253 22.58 -31.60 30.15
N SER A 254 23.60 -30.74 30.10
CA SER A 254 23.52 -29.36 29.60
C SER A 254 23.33 -29.25 28.07
N LYS A 255 23.17 -30.39 27.38
CA LYS A 255 22.98 -30.43 25.93
C LYS A 255 21.50 -30.69 25.66
N SER A 256 20.84 -29.78 24.94
CA SER A 256 19.45 -29.98 24.52
C SER A 256 19.34 -31.28 23.74
N LEU A 257 18.46 -32.18 24.16
CA LEU A 257 18.25 -33.44 23.45
C LEU A 257 17.56 -33.12 22.12
N THR A 258 18.08 -33.65 21.02
CA THR A 258 17.53 -33.51 19.67
C THR A 258 17.20 -34.90 19.14
N TRP A 259 16.00 -35.09 18.59
CA TRP A 259 15.63 -36.34 17.91
C TRP A 259 14.92 -36.04 16.60
N SER A 260 15.08 -36.91 15.61
CA SER A 260 14.34 -36.84 14.35
C SER A 260 12.87 -37.21 14.58
N CYS A 261 11.96 -36.58 13.85
CA CYS A 261 10.57 -37.07 13.79
C CYS A 261 10.60 -38.54 13.31
N SER A 262 9.98 -39.45 14.04
CA SER A 262 9.67 -40.76 13.48
C SER A 262 8.40 -40.64 12.63
N ASP A 263 8.36 -41.35 11.49
CA ASP A 263 7.18 -41.41 10.63
C ASP A 263 5.95 -41.96 11.37
N SER A 264 6.14 -42.66 12.49
CA SER A 264 5.08 -43.18 13.36
C SER A 264 4.52 -42.17 14.38
N LEU A 265 5.29 -41.15 14.78
CA LEU A 265 4.89 -40.17 15.82
C LEU A 265 4.58 -38.80 15.22
N CYS A 266 5.18 -38.46 14.08
CA CYS A 266 4.94 -37.22 13.33
C CYS A 266 4.47 -37.53 11.91
N VAL A 267 3.22 -37.95 11.74
CA VAL A 267 2.67 -38.04 10.38
C VAL A 267 2.42 -36.62 9.90
N LEU A 268 3.37 -36.04 9.17
CA LEU A 268 3.11 -34.90 8.30
C LEU A 268 2.17 -35.38 7.20
N ASN A 269 0.87 -35.32 7.47
CA ASN A 269 -0.16 -35.68 6.49
C ASN A 269 0.08 -34.90 5.19
N ASP A 270 -0.05 -35.56 4.03
CA ASP A 270 0.05 -34.95 2.70
C ASP A 270 -0.78 -33.65 2.56
N GLY A 271 -1.87 -33.52 3.33
CA GLY A 271 -2.65 -32.29 3.41
C GLY A 271 -1.89 -31.07 3.97
N ILE A 272 -0.93 -31.27 4.89
CA ILE A 272 -0.06 -30.21 5.43
C ILE A 272 0.94 -29.76 4.37
N VAL A 273 1.53 -30.74 3.69
CA VAL A 273 2.49 -30.56 2.60
C VAL A 273 1.87 -29.73 1.46
N LEU A 274 0.65 -30.07 1.03
CA LEU A 274 -0.10 -29.33 0.01
C LEU A 274 -0.43 -27.89 0.45
N LYS A 275 -0.86 -27.70 1.71
CA LYS A 275 -1.14 -26.35 2.25
C LYS A 275 0.10 -25.47 2.34
N LEU A 276 1.26 -26.03 2.68
CA LEU A 276 2.53 -25.30 2.70
C LEU A 276 3.00 -24.93 1.29
N ASN A 277 2.80 -25.80 0.31
CA ASN A 277 3.13 -25.48 -1.09
C ASN A 277 2.24 -24.33 -1.62
N TYR A 278 0.96 -24.30 -1.22
CA TYR A 278 0.06 -23.19 -1.49
C TYR A 278 0.51 -21.87 -0.82
N LEU A 279 1.03 -21.94 0.41
CA LEU A 279 1.59 -20.79 1.14
C LEU A 279 2.81 -20.18 0.44
N ASN A 280 3.70 -21.01 -0.12
CA ASN A 280 4.88 -20.56 -0.85
C ASN A 280 4.52 -19.59 -2.00
N LEU A 281 3.43 -19.89 -2.72
CA LEU A 281 2.94 -19.07 -3.82
C LEU A 281 2.31 -17.74 -3.35
N LYS A 282 1.75 -17.70 -2.13
CA LYS A 282 1.01 -16.53 -1.60
C LYS A 282 1.80 -15.61 -0.69
N ILE A 283 2.85 -16.08 -0.02
CA ILE A 283 3.71 -15.21 0.80
C ILE A 283 4.31 -14.08 -0.04
N TYR A 284 4.57 -14.35 -1.33
CA TYR A 284 5.00 -13.34 -2.31
C TYR A 284 3.94 -12.29 -2.67
N SER A 285 2.66 -12.62 -2.52
CA SER A 285 1.52 -11.79 -2.94
C SER A 285 0.72 -11.25 -1.76
N MET A 286 1.24 -11.31 -0.53
CA MET A 286 0.51 -10.91 0.67
C MET A 286 0.17 -9.41 0.66
N SER A 287 -0.95 -9.10 0.02
CA SER A 287 -1.84 -8.04 0.45
C SER A 287 -2.30 -8.37 1.87
N VAL A 288 -2.22 -7.39 2.77
CA VAL A 288 -2.50 -7.52 4.21
C VAL A 288 -4.02 -7.62 4.45
N GLU A 289 -4.66 -8.65 3.91
CA GLU A 289 -5.97 -9.07 4.39
C GLU A 289 -5.73 -9.84 5.70
N THR A 290 -5.87 -9.12 6.83
CA THR A 290 -5.55 -9.58 8.18
C THR A 290 -6.15 -10.96 8.53
N GLY A 291 -7.33 -11.30 8.00
CA GLY A 291 -7.98 -12.59 8.24
C GLY A 291 -7.24 -13.80 7.67
N LYS A 292 -6.80 -13.74 6.40
CA LYS A 292 -6.08 -14.86 5.75
C LYS A 292 -4.69 -15.07 6.32
N LEU A 293 -4.03 -13.99 6.75
CA LEU A 293 -2.74 -14.07 7.43
C LEU A 293 -2.87 -14.85 8.74
N GLN A 294 -3.93 -14.61 9.52
CA GLN A 294 -4.15 -15.30 10.78
C GLN A 294 -4.39 -16.80 10.59
N GLU A 295 -5.19 -17.20 9.60
CA GLU A 295 -5.40 -18.61 9.25
C GLU A 295 -4.09 -19.31 8.88
N ASN A 296 -3.26 -18.64 8.08
CA ASN A 296 -1.95 -19.12 7.68
C ASN A 296 -1.01 -19.26 8.89
N ILE A 297 -0.97 -18.25 9.77
CA ILE A 297 -0.18 -18.31 11.01
C ILE A 297 -0.65 -19.46 11.90
N ASN A 298 -1.97 -19.67 12.06
CA ASN A 298 -2.54 -20.75 12.84
C ASN A 298 -2.13 -22.13 12.29
N PHE A 299 -2.19 -22.29 10.97
CA PHE A 299 -1.73 -23.51 10.32
C PHE A 299 -0.22 -23.73 10.53
N ILE A 300 0.60 -22.71 10.30
CA ILE A 300 2.05 -22.81 10.48
C ILE A 300 2.41 -23.08 11.96
N ASN A 301 1.65 -22.53 12.91
CA ASN A 301 1.84 -22.80 14.35
C ASN A 301 1.70 -24.27 14.71
N ASN A 302 0.85 -25.03 14.01
CA ASN A 302 0.68 -26.46 14.26
C ASN A 302 1.88 -27.28 13.76
N VAL A 303 2.68 -26.73 12.86
CA VAL A 303 3.80 -27.42 12.20
C VAL A 303 5.17 -26.96 12.74
N LYS A 304 5.21 -25.86 13.50
CA LYS A 304 6.45 -25.20 13.97
C LYS A 304 7.28 -26.00 14.98
N SER A 305 6.68 -26.97 15.66
CA SER A 305 7.38 -27.86 16.61
C SER A 305 8.43 -28.69 15.88
N HIS A 306 8.11 -29.12 14.66
CA HIS A 306 8.90 -30.05 13.86
C HIS A 306 10.04 -29.38 13.08
N PHE A 307 9.88 -28.12 12.70
CA PHE A 307 10.83 -27.43 11.82
C PHE A 307 11.46 -26.19 12.47
N PRO A 308 12.75 -26.26 12.85
CA PRO A 308 13.44 -25.13 13.48
C PRO A 308 13.47 -23.85 12.64
N HIS A 309 13.61 -23.95 11.31
CA HIS A 309 13.59 -22.75 10.45
C HIS A 309 12.20 -22.14 10.38
N LEU A 310 11.15 -22.97 10.29
CA LEU A 310 9.76 -22.51 10.28
C LEU A 310 9.44 -21.74 11.56
N ARG A 311 9.88 -22.24 12.72
CA ARG A 311 9.73 -21.52 13.99
C ARG A 311 10.43 -20.17 13.99
N THR A 312 11.62 -20.11 13.41
CA THR A 312 12.37 -18.86 13.29
C THR A 312 11.63 -17.86 12.41
N ILE A 313 11.09 -18.31 11.27
CA ILE A 313 10.25 -17.50 10.37
C ILE A 313 9.01 -16.98 11.10
N ILE A 314 8.28 -17.86 11.79
CA ILE A 314 7.10 -17.50 12.59
C ILE A 314 7.43 -16.45 13.64
N ARG A 315 8.57 -16.58 14.33
CA ARG A 315 8.99 -15.61 15.34
C ARG A 315 9.16 -14.21 14.74
N GLU A 316 9.77 -14.11 13.56
CA GLU A 316 9.89 -12.83 12.87
C GLU A 316 8.51 -12.31 12.42
N ILE A 317 7.61 -13.19 11.95
CA ILE A 317 6.24 -12.80 11.59
C ILE A 317 5.47 -12.27 12.81
N TYR A 318 5.57 -12.91 13.97
CA TYR A 318 4.95 -12.42 15.20
C TYR A 318 5.52 -11.07 15.62
N GLN A 319 6.83 -10.88 15.49
CA GLN A 319 7.46 -9.60 15.80
C GLN A 319 6.95 -8.50 14.87
N ILE A 320 6.91 -8.76 13.55
CA ILE A 320 6.32 -7.85 12.55
C ILE A 320 4.87 -7.52 12.92
N HIS A 321 4.06 -8.52 13.24
CA HIS A 321 2.66 -8.31 13.62
C HIS A 321 2.53 -7.47 14.90
N SER A 322 3.36 -7.74 15.91
CA SER A 322 3.43 -6.96 17.15
C SER A 322 3.81 -5.51 16.88
N ASP A 323 4.83 -5.27 16.06
CA ASP A 323 5.30 -3.93 15.71
C ASP A 323 4.23 -3.18 14.89
N CYS A 324 3.58 -3.84 13.95
CA CYS A 324 2.45 -3.28 13.21
C CYS A 324 1.29 -2.90 14.12
N LYS A 325 0.93 -3.76 15.08
CA LYS A 325 -0.11 -3.47 16.07
C LYS A 325 0.26 -2.25 16.92
N LEU A 326 1.49 -2.18 17.40
CA LEU A 326 1.98 -1.05 18.17
C LEU A 326 1.94 0.25 17.36
N LEU A 327 2.30 0.21 16.07
CA LEU A 327 2.21 1.37 15.18
C LEU A 327 0.77 1.82 14.96
N LEU A 328 -0.17 0.88 14.77
CA LEU A 328 -1.59 1.18 14.66
C LEU A 328 -2.13 1.80 15.96
N ASP A 329 -1.79 1.23 17.12
CA ASP A 329 -2.20 1.77 18.41
C ASP A 329 -1.66 3.19 18.62
N ILE A 330 -0.42 3.48 18.20
CA ILE A 330 0.15 4.83 18.21
C ILE A 330 -0.64 5.73 17.26
N ASP A 331 -0.81 5.34 16.00
CA ASP A 331 -1.46 6.16 14.97
C ASP A 331 -2.94 6.47 15.31
N ASP A 332 -3.67 5.50 15.86
CA ASP A 332 -5.05 5.66 16.34
C ASP A 332 -5.13 6.56 17.57
N SER A 333 -4.17 6.43 18.51
CA SER A 333 -4.09 7.31 19.68
C SER A 333 -3.75 8.76 19.27
N TRP A 334 -2.91 8.92 18.26
CA TRP A 334 -2.60 10.21 17.64
C TRP A 334 -3.83 10.80 16.96
N ALA A 335 -4.53 10.03 16.12
CA ALA A 335 -5.71 10.50 15.39
C ALA A 335 -6.88 10.85 16.32
N SER A 336 -7.08 10.09 17.39
CA SER A 336 -8.13 10.32 18.39
C SER A 336 -7.78 11.38 19.44
N GLY A 337 -6.50 11.77 19.55
CA GLY A 337 -6.03 12.62 20.64
C GLY A 337 -6.15 11.96 22.02
N ASN A 338 -6.09 10.63 22.09
CA ASN A 338 -6.16 9.88 23.34
C ASN A 338 -4.85 9.97 24.13
N VAL A 339 -4.74 11.04 24.91
CA VAL A 339 -3.57 11.37 25.74
C VAL A 339 -3.19 10.26 26.71
N ASP A 340 -4.15 9.63 27.38
CA ASP A 340 -3.88 8.58 28.36
C ASP A 340 -3.23 7.37 27.69
N LYS A 341 -3.69 7.02 26.49
CA LYS A 341 -3.08 5.96 25.70
C LYS A 341 -1.70 6.33 25.18
N LEU A 342 -1.49 7.58 24.74
CA LEU A 342 -0.17 8.07 24.36
C LEU A 342 0.81 8.05 25.54
N MET A 343 0.36 8.33 26.76
CA MET A 343 1.16 8.21 27.98
C MET A 343 1.44 6.76 28.36
N GLU A 344 0.48 5.85 28.18
CA GLU A 344 0.67 4.41 28.42
C GLU A 344 1.67 3.82 27.43
N LEU A 345 1.48 4.08 26.14
CA LEU A 345 2.43 3.75 25.08
C LEU A 345 3.78 4.44 25.34
N GLY A 346 3.73 5.62 25.97
CA GLY A 346 4.76 6.50 26.53
C GLY A 346 5.75 5.90 27.51
N LYS A 347 5.30 4.92 28.28
CA LYS A 347 6.07 4.37 29.40
C LYS A 347 6.95 3.26 28.87
N GLN A 348 8.27 3.36 29.13
CA GLN A 348 9.15 2.23 28.89
C GLN A 348 8.61 1.02 29.68
N PRO A 349 8.42 -0.15 29.05
CA PRO A 349 7.98 -1.34 29.77
C PRO A 349 9.05 -1.71 30.79
N THR A 350 8.76 -1.46 32.06
CA THR A 350 9.58 -1.93 33.18
C THR A 350 9.36 -3.43 33.32
N VAL A 351 10.12 -4.23 32.57
CA VAL A 351 10.13 -5.69 32.74
C VAL A 351 11.08 -6.03 33.88
N GLY A 352 10.52 -6.15 35.09
CA GLY A 352 11.18 -6.73 36.27
C GLY A 352 12.46 -6.02 36.72
N SER A 353 12.32 -4.91 37.46
CA SER A 353 13.33 -4.16 38.25
C SER A 353 14.69 -3.79 37.62
N ALA A 354 15.06 -4.36 36.48
CA ALA A 354 16.14 -3.91 35.64
C ALA A 354 15.55 -2.93 34.63
N ILE A 355 15.87 -1.66 34.79
CA ILE A 355 15.87 -0.74 33.65
C ILE A 355 16.84 -1.40 32.66
N VAL A 356 16.31 -1.99 31.58
CA VAL A 356 17.15 -2.49 30.49
C VAL A 356 17.86 -1.26 29.94
N GLY A 357 19.08 -1.03 30.43
CA GLY A 357 19.93 0.07 30.02
C GLY A 357 20.17 -0.02 28.53
N ARG A 358 19.37 0.72 27.75
CA ARG A 358 19.86 1.31 26.51
C ARG A 358 20.49 2.62 26.92
N THR A 359 21.78 2.75 26.65
CA THR A 359 22.63 3.84 27.13
C THR A 359 22.00 5.21 26.87
N PRO A 360 21.99 6.12 27.86
CA PRO A 360 21.61 7.50 27.68
C PRO A 360 22.78 8.29 27.10
N ASP A 361 23.26 7.95 25.91
CA ASP A 361 24.25 8.80 25.21
C ASP A 361 23.59 10.03 24.55
N SER A 362 22.28 10.19 24.74
CA SER A 362 21.58 11.45 24.55
C SER A 362 20.78 11.77 25.80
N GLU A 363 21.46 11.89 26.94
CA GLU A 363 21.04 12.92 27.88
C GLU A 363 21.03 14.22 27.05
N ILE A 364 19.85 14.65 26.62
CA ILE A 364 19.67 16.00 26.11
C ILE A 364 20.01 16.86 27.30
N VAL A 365 21.28 17.28 27.38
CA VAL A 365 21.82 18.08 28.46
C VAL A 365 20.94 19.32 28.51
N GLU A 366 20.02 19.37 29.48
CA GLU A 366 19.11 20.51 29.65
C GLU A 366 19.93 21.80 29.74
N ASP A 367 21.16 21.71 30.27
CA ASP A 367 22.13 22.80 30.31
C ASP A 367 22.60 23.26 28.92
N GLU A 368 22.73 22.40 27.91
CA GLU A 368 23.06 22.85 26.54
C GLU A 368 21.87 23.56 25.89
N ILE A 369 20.63 23.11 26.13
CA ILE A 369 19.43 23.80 25.64
C ILE A 369 19.29 25.15 26.34
N ILE A 370 19.48 25.22 27.66
CA ILE A 370 19.44 26.45 28.45
C ILE A 370 20.57 27.39 28.03
N LYS A 371 21.77 26.88 27.76
CA LYS A 371 22.92 27.67 27.29
C LYS A 371 22.70 28.20 25.88
N SER A 372 22.19 27.38 24.96
CA SER A 372 21.86 27.76 23.57
C SER A 372 20.74 28.80 23.50
N ASN A 373 19.79 28.75 24.44
CA ASN A 373 18.60 29.60 24.43
C ASN A 373 18.63 30.67 25.54
N LYS A 374 19.78 30.89 26.19
CA LYS A 374 19.94 31.81 27.34
C LYS A 374 19.50 33.24 26.99
N VAL A 375 19.70 33.67 25.75
CA VAL A 375 19.27 34.98 25.24
C VAL A 375 17.75 35.06 25.11
N ALA A 376 17.10 34.02 24.59
CA ALA A 376 15.65 33.95 24.48
C ALA A 376 14.97 33.94 25.86
N PHE A 377 15.54 33.21 26.83
CA PHE A 377 15.03 33.20 28.21
C PHE A 377 15.25 34.54 28.94
N LYS A 378 16.39 35.23 28.72
CA LYS A 378 16.62 36.59 29.26
C LYS A 378 15.65 37.64 28.68
N LEU A 379 15.25 37.49 27.42
CA LEU A 379 14.26 38.38 26.80
C LEU A 379 12.85 38.13 27.33
N PHE A 380 12.52 36.86 27.62
CA PHE A 380 11.24 36.48 28.23
C PHE A 380 11.11 36.98 29.68
N SER A 381 12.17 36.89 30.48
CA SER A 381 12.13 37.38 31.87
C SER A 381 12.00 38.91 31.96
N LYS A 382 12.64 39.65 31.05
CA LYS A 382 12.50 41.12 30.96
C LYS A 382 11.10 41.59 30.55
N LYS A 383 10.33 40.77 29.81
CA LYS A 383 8.95 41.11 29.41
C LYS A 383 7.95 41.01 30.57
N LYS A 384 8.21 40.16 31.59
CA LYS A 384 7.34 40.03 32.77
C LYS A 384 7.42 41.23 33.73
N CYS A 385 8.53 41.97 33.76
CA CYS A 385 8.69 43.12 34.67
C CYS A 385 7.99 44.41 34.21
N ARG A 386 7.42 44.49 33.00
CA ARG A 386 6.80 45.74 32.49
C ARG A 386 5.27 45.82 32.64
N HIS A 387 4.63 44.82 33.26
CA HIS A 387 3.16 44.77 33.37
C HIS A 387 2.60 45.01 34.78
N THR A 388 3.40 45.52 35.73
CA THR A 388 2.94 45.79 37.10
C THR A 388 3.04 47.23 37.58
N GLU A 389 3.38 48.21 36.74
CA GLU A 389 3.60 49.61 37.19
C GLU A 389 2.64 50.67 36.60
N THR A 390 1.43 50.29 36.17
CA THR A 390 0.41 51.30 35.82
C THR A 390 -0.93 50.97 36.46
N GLY A 391 -1.23 51.63 37.58
CA GLY A 391 -2.59 51.69 38.11
C GLY A 391 -2.72 51.95 39.60
N LEU A 392 -2.45 53.17 40.05
CA LEU A 392 -3.01 53.73 41.29
C LEU A 392 -3.11 55.26 41.13
N TYR A 393 -4.18 55.72 40.48
CA TYR A 393 -4.71 57.08 40.70
C TYR A 393 -5.88 56.94 41.66
N VAL A 394 -5.69 57.45 42.88
CA VAL A 394 -6.72 57.60 43.90
C VAL A 394 -7.49 58.89 43.60
N VAL A 395 -8.80 58.76 43.46
CA VAL A 395 -9.75 59.88 43.45
C VAL A 395 -10.03 60.23 44.90
N GLN A 396 -9.76 61.48 45.29
CA GLN A 396 -10.54 62.23 46.28
C GLN A 396 -10.48 63.71 45.95
#